data_AF-A0A5B0M7Q4-F1
#
_entry.id   AF-A0A5B0M7Q4-F1
#
_cell.length_a   1.000
_cell.length_b   1.000
_cell.length_c   1.000
_cell.angle_alpha   90.00
_cell.angle_beta   90.00
_cell.angle_gamma   90.00
#
_symmetry.space_group_name_H-M   'P 1'
#
loop_
_entity.id
_entity.type
_entity.pdbx_description
1 polymer ?
#
loop_
_entity_poly.entity_id
_entity_poly.type
_entity_poly.pdbx_seq_one_letter_code
_entity_poly.pdbx_strand_id
1 'polypeptide(L)'
;MMGRLWGDNYFNPKTKKWVKNAIDADGNTLERAFNMFVLEPIFKIFDSVMNFKKDQAMTLIDKLEVKLTSEERDTEGKALLKIIMRKFLPAGDSLLDMICIHLPSPITAQKYRVETLYEGPMDDEAALGIRDCDPNGPLMLYVSQDGTDHR
;
A
#
# COMPACT_ATOMS: atom_id res chain seq x y z
N MET A 1 -15.71 -3.98 0.30
CA MET A 1 -14.82 -5.14 0.10
C MET A 1 -13.63 -5.10 1.06
N MET A 2 -12.85 -4.00 1.09
CA MET A 2 -11.62 -3.87 1.90
C MET A 2 -11.78 -4.24 3.40
N GLY A 3 -12.85 -3.78 4.06
CA GLY A 3 -13.09 -4.12 5.47
C GLY A 3 -13.32 -5.62 5.76
N ARG A 4 -13.52 -6.45 4.73
CA ARG A 4 -13.64 -7.91 4.87
C ARG A 4 -12.34 -8.67 4.55
N LEU A 5 -11.36 -8.00 3.95
CA LEU A 5 -10.06 -8.61 3.65
C LEU A 5 -9.13 -8.59 4.87
N TRP A 6 -9.45 -7.84 5.93
CA TRP A 6 -8.61 -7.72 7.12
C TRP A 6 -9.35 -8.20 8.38
N GLY A 7 -8.60 -8.60 9.41
CA GLY A 7 -9.16 -9.09 10.68
C GLY A 7 -9.79 -10.48 10.58
N ASP A 8 -10.63 -10.84 11.55
CA ASP A 8 -11.33 -12.14 11.64
C ASP A 8 -12.54 -12.20 10.69
N ASN A 9 -12.23 -12.11 9.40
CA ASN A 9 -13.17 -12.32 8.31
C ASN A 9 -12.76 -13.55 7.51
N TYR A 10 -13.74 -14.36 7.16
CA TYR A 10 -13.59 -15.64 6.46
C TYR A 10 -14.57 -15.68 5.29
N PHE A 11 -14.20 -16.41 4.24
CA PHE A 11 -15.08 -16.66 3.11
C PHE A 11 -15.28 -18.16 2.96
N ASN A 12 -16.54 -18.59 2.99
CA ASN A 12 -16.86 -19.99 2.78
C ASN A 12 -17.04 -20.24 1.27
N PRO A 13 -16.16 -21.01 0.60
CA PRO A 13 -16.23 -21.23 -0.84
C PRO A 13 -17.43 -22.09 -1.26
N LYS A 14 -17.94 -22.96 -0.38
CA LYS A 14 -19.11 -23.82 -0.66
C LYS A 14 -20.39 -22.98 -0.72
N THR A 15 -20.59 -22.10 0.27
CA THR A 15 -21.80 -21.26 0.37
C THR A 15 -21.65 -19.92 -0.33
N LYS A 16 -20.42 -19.55 -0.72
CA LYS A 16 -20.02 -18.25 -1.27
C LYS A 16 -20.40 -17.06 -0.38
N LYS A 17 -20.42 -17.28 0.94
CA LYS A 17 -20.81 -16.27 1.94
C LYS A 17 -19.63 -15.87 2.81
N TRP A 18 -19.67 -14.62 3.24
CA TRP A 18 -18.77 -14.06 4.24
C TRP A 18 -19.25 -14.43 5.63
N VAL A 19 -18.32 -14.89 6.47
CA VAL A 19 -18.60 -15.24 7.86
C VAL A 19 -17.50 -14.69 8.76
N LYS A 20 -17.82 -14.47 10.04
CA LYS A 20 -16.87 -13.99 11.06
C LYS A 20 -16.32 -15.11 11.95
N ASN A 21 -16.89 -16.32 11.84
CA ASN A 21 -16.45 -17.48 12.60
C ASN A 21 -15.46 -18.28 11.76
N ALA A 22 -14.37 -18.72 12.39
CA ALA A 22 -13.36 -19.57 11.78
C ALA A 22 -13.85 -21.00 11.49
N ILE A 23 -15.01 -21.40 12.02
CA ILE A 23 -15.59 -22.74 11.86
C ILE A 23 -16.92 -22.60 11.13
N ASP A 24 -17.11 -23.36 10.06
CA ASP A 24 -18.37 -23.41 9.33
C ASP A 24 -19.44 -24.27 10.03
N ALA A 25 -20.66 -24.29 9.50
CA ALA A 25 -21.77 -25.07 10.06
C ALA A 25 -21.51 -26.59 10.04
N ASP A 26 -20.57 -27.05 9.20
CA ASP A 26 -20.19 -28.46 9.06
C ASP A 26 -18.99 -28.82 9.96
N GLY A 27 -18.48 -27.88 10.77
CA GLY A 27 -17.32 -28.07 11.65
C GLY A 27 -15.96 -27.91 10.98
N ASN A 28 -15.90 -27.51 9.70
CA ASN A 28 -14.63 -27.29 9.00
C ASN A 28 -14.03 -25.94 9.36
N THR A 29 -12.71 -25.90 9.52
CA THR A 29 -11.98 -24.65 9.67
C THR A 29 -11.90 -23.91 8.34
N LEU A 30 -12.36 -22.66 8.34
CA LEU A 30 -12.26 -21.75 7.21
C LEU A 30 -10.95 -20.98 7.28
N GLU A 31 -10.36 -20.77 6.11
CA GLU A 31 -9.19 -19.91 5.98
C GLU A 31 -9.58 -18.43 6.03
N ARG A 32 -8.71 -17.63 6.65
CA ARG A 32 -8.89 -16.18 6.73
C ARG A 32 -8.94 -15.59 5.34
N ALA A 33 -9.87 -14.67 5.10
CA ALA A 33 -10.07 -14.07 3.79
C ALA A 33 -8.79 -13.39 3.25
N PHE A 34 -8.00 -12.74 4.12
CA PHE A 34 -6.71 -12.19 3.72
C PHE A 34 -5.77 -13.26 3.15
N ASN A 35 -5.69 -14.42 3.81
CA ASN A 35 -4.79 -15.47 3.39
C ASN A 35 -5.24 -16.04 2.04
N MET A 36 -6.52 -16.39 1.91
CA MET A 36 -7.06 -17.00 0.70
C MET A 36 -7.04 -16.05 -0.52
N PHE A 37 -7.36 -14.77 -0.33
CA PHE A 37 -7.48 -13.81 -1.45
C PHE A 37 -6.20 -13.01 -1.73
N VAL A 38 -5.32 -12.81 -0.75
CA VAL A 38 -4.12 -11.98 -0.90
C VAL A 38 -2.85 -12.80 -0.83
N LEU A 39 -2.63 -13.55 0.25
CA LEU A 39 -1.36 -14.25 0.46
C LEU A 39 -1.21 -15.51 -0.41
N GLU A 40 -2.26 -16.31 -0.54
CA GLU A 40 -2.23 -17.58 -1.26
C GLU A 40 -1.84 -17.42 -2.74
N PRO A 41 -2.39 -16.45 -3.51
CA PRO A 41 -1.90 -16.16 -4.86
C PRO A 41 -0.41 -15.78 -4.89
N ILE A 42 0.04 -14.95 -3.95
CA ILE A 42 1.45 -14.52 -3.86
C ILE A 42 2.35 -15.74 -3.60
N PHE A 43 2.01 -16.57 -2.60
CA PHE A 43 2.77 -17.78 -2.30
C PHE A 43 2.80 -18.76 -3.48
N LYS A 44 1.69 -18.93 -4.19
CA LYS A 44 1.64 -19.79 -5.39
C LYS A 44 2.53 -19.27 -6.51
N ILE A 45 2.61 -17.96 -6.73
CA ILE A 45 3.54 -17.36 -7.70
C ILE A 45 4.99 -17.67 -7.28
N PHE A 46 5.35 -17.41 -6.02
CA PHE A 46 6.68 -17.67 -5.50
C PHE A 46 7.07 -19.15 -5.64
N ASP A 47 6.21 -20.06 -5.19
CA ASP A 47 6.42 -21.50 -5.30
C ASP A 47 6.59 -21.94 -6.76
N SER A 48 5.69 -21.51 -7.64
CA SER A 48 5.71 -21.95 -9.04
C SER A 48 6.95 -21.44 -9.79
N VAL A 49 7.38 -20.20 -9.52
CA VAL A 49 8.55 -19.62 -10.18
C VAL A 49 9.86 -20.16 -9.61
N MET A 50 9.98 -20.29 -8.28
CA MET A 50 11.22 -20.73 -7.62
C MET A 50 11.47 -22.23 -7.76
N ASN A 51 10.41 -23.03 -7.89
CA ASN A 51 10.49 -24.48 -8.13
C ASN A 51 10.35 -24.84 -9.62
N PHE A 52 10.55 -23.88 -10.53
CA PHE A 52 10.61 -24.07 -11.99
C PHE A 52 9.37 -24.75 -12.60
N LYS A 53 8.18 -24.56 -12.01
CA LYS A 53 6.89 -25.06 -12.51
C LYS A 53 6.32 -24.08 -13.54
N LYS A 54 6.99 -23.95 -14.70
CA LYS A 54 6.69 -22.91 -15.73
C LYS A 54 5.22 -22.91 -16.18
N ASP A 55 4.65 -24.05 -16.52
CA ASP A 55 3.26 -24.12 -17.00
C ASP A 55 2.25 -23.64 -15.95
N GLN A 56 2.48 -24.00 -14.68
CA GLN A 56 1.67 -23.56 -13.56
C GLN A 56 1.82 -22.06 -13.31
N ALA A 57 3.06 -21.56 -13.36
CA ALA A 57 3.35 -20.13 -13.19
C ALA A 57 2.65 -19.31 -14.28
N MET A 58 2.78 -19.69 -15.55
CA MET A 58 2.15 -18.98 -16.67
C MET A 58 0.62 -19.01 -16.59
N THR A 59 0.03 -20.15 -16.23
CA THR A 59 -1.42 -20.26 -16.00
C THR A 59 -1.90 -19.34 -14.87
N LEU A 60 -1.13 -19.19 -13.79
CA LEU A 60 -1.44 -18.28 -12.69
C LEU A 60 -1.33 -16.81 -13.13
N ILE A 61 -0.26 -16.46 -13.85
CA ILE A 61 0.01 -15.10 -14.35
C ILE A 61 -1.12 -14.65 -15.28
N ASP A 62 -1.56 -15.52 -16.20
CA ASP A 62 -2.66 -15.24 -17.12
C ASP A 62 -4.00 -15.06 -16.37
N LYS A 63 -4.26 -15.88 -15.33
CA LYS A 63 -5.45 -15.73 -14.47
C LYS A 63 -5.46 -14.46 -13.64
N LEU A 64 -4.28 -13.95 -13.29
CA LEU A 64 -4.11 -12.68 -12.59
C LEU A 64 -4.04 -11.49 -13.56
N GLU A 65 -4.25 -11.73 -14.86
CA GLU A 65 -4.23 -10.74 -15.93
C GLU A 65 -2.91 -9.96 -16.03
N VAL A 66 -1.80 -10.56 -15.57
CA VAL A 66 -0.48 -9.96 -15.62
C VAL A 66 0.14 -10.20 -17.00
N LYS A 67 0.32 -9.13 -17.77
CA LYS A 67 0.87 -9.22 -19.14
C LYS A 67 2.40 -9.27 -19.14
N LEU A 68 2.94 -10.39 -19.64
CA LEU A 68 4.37 -10.56 -19.92
C LEU A 68 4.65 -10.55 -21.42
N THR A 69 5.71 -9.85 -21.82
CA THR A 69 6.29 -9.91 -23.17
C THR A 69 7.00 -11.25 -23.38
N SER A 70 7.32 -11.58 -24.64
CA SER A 70 8.04 -12.81 -24.98
C SER A 70 9.38 -12.91 -24.27
N GLU A 71 10.16 -11.82 -24.27
CA GLU A 71 11.48 -11.76 -23.61
C GLU A 71 11.38 -11.96 -22.09
N GLU A 72 10.35 -11.38 -21.46
CA GLU A 72 10.12 -11.57 -20.02
C GLU A 72 9.75 -13.02 -19.68
N ARG A 73 9.02 -13.71 -20.56
CA ARG A 73 8.65 -15.13 -20.37
C ARG A 73 9.86 -16.08 -20.43
N ASP A 74 10.92 -15.68 -21.11
CA ASP A 74 12.17 -16.45 -21.20
C ASP A 74 13.04 -16.30 -19.96
N THR A 75 12.78 -15.30 -19.11
CA THR A 75 13.48 -15.14 -17.83
C THR A 75 13.06 -16.21 -16.82
N GLU A 76 13.92 -16.49 -15.84
CA GLU A 76 13.66 -17.52 -14.83
C GLU A 76 14.04 -17.08 -13.41
N GLY A 77 13.59 -17.87 -12.43
CA GLY A 77 13.92 -17.70 -11.03
C GLY A 77 13.59 -16.29 -10.50
N LYS A 78 14.54 -15.71 -9.75
CA LYS A 78 14.35 -14.40 -9.10
C LYS A 78 14.12 -13.25 -10.09
N ALA A 79 14.66 -13.33 -11.31
CA ALA A 79 14.48 -12.29 -12.32
C ALA A 79 13.02 -12.25 -12.80
N LEU A 80 12.48 -13.41 -13.19
CA LEU A 80 11.08 -13.55 -13.57
C LEU A 80 10.12 -13.14 -12.44
N LEU A 81 10.40 -13.60 -11.21
CA LEU A 81 9.61 -13.26 -10.04
C LEU A 81 9.54 -11.73 -9.82
N LYS A 82 10.68 -11.04 -9.95
CA LYS A 82 10.75 -9.57 -9.79
C LYS A 82 9.92 -8.86 -10.87
N ILE A 83 9.94 -9.35 -12.10
CA ILE A 83 9.13 -8.80 -13.20
C ILE A 83 7.64 -9.00 -12.91
N ILE A 84 7.23 -10.23 -12.58
CA ILE A 84 5.82 -10.55 -12.27
C ILE A 84 5.32 -9.68 -11.12
N MET A 85 6.04 -9.62 -9.99
CA MET A 85 5.59 -8.88 -8.81
C MET A 85 5.50 -7.37 -9.06
N ARG A 86 6.40 -6.79 -9.87
CA ARG A 86 6.33 -5.36 -10.23
C ARG A 86 5.09 -5.02 -11.05
N LYS A 87 4.65 -5.92 -11.93
CA LYS A 87 3.44 -5.73 -12.75
C LYS A 87 2.17 -6.08 -11.99
N PHE A 88 2.22 -7.09 -11.13
CA PHE A 88 1.08 -7.54 -10.34
C PHE A 88 0.74 -6.57 -9.21
N LEU A 89 1.75 -6.08 -8.48
CA LEU A 89 1.59 -5.17 -7.35
C LEU A 89 2.55 -3.98 -7.48
N PRO A 90 2.21 -2.97 -8.29
CA PRO A 90 2.99 -1.74 -8.41
C PRO A 90 3.00 -0.98 -7.07
N ALA A 91 4.16 -0.95 -6.41
CA ALA A 91 4.30 -0.30 -5.11
C ALA A 91 4.12 1.23 -5.19
N GLY A 92 4.52 1.86 -6.30
CA GLY A 92 4.44 3.30 -6.49
C GLY A 92 3.01 3.81 -6.35
N ASP A 93 2.09 3.23 -7.11
CA ASP A 93 0.68 3.64 -7.12
C ASP A 93 0.04 3.44 -5.74
N SER A 94 0.28 2.29 -5.10
CA SER A 94 -0.24 1.99 -3.76
C SER A 94 0.28 2.96 -2.69
N LEU A 95 1.57 3.33 -2.75
CA LEU A 95 2.18 4.25 -1.81
C LEU A 95 1.69 5.69 -2.04
N LEU A 96 1.53 6.12 -3.29
CA LEU A 96 1.01 7.44 -3.62
C LEU A 96 -0.43 7.60 -3.16
N ASP A 97 -1.28 6.60 -3.41
CA ASP A 97 -2.66 6.60 -2.91
C ASP A 97 -2.69 6.68 -1.38
N MET A 98 -1.87 5.88 -0.69
CA MET A 98 -1.77 5.93 0.76
C MET A 98 -1.35 7.33 1.26
N ILE A 99 -0.36 7.95 0.62
CA ILE A 99 0.10 9.31 0.94
C ILE A 99 -1.04 10.31 0.76
N CYS A 100 -1.70 10.31 -0.40
CA CYS A 100 -2.76 11.26 -0.70
C CYS A 100 -4.00 11.10 0.18
N ILE A 101 -4.33 9.86 0.58
CA ILE A 101 -5.51 9.57 1.41
C ILE A 101 -5.25 9.88 2.89
N HIS A 102 -4.06 9.58 3.40
CA HIS A 102 -3.80 9.58 4.84
C HIS A 102 -2.94 10.75 5.33
N LEU A 103 -2.08 11.33 4.48
CA LEU A 103 -1.31 12.50 4.89
C LEU A 103 -2.13 13.78 4.67
N PRO A 104 -2.27 14.63 5.69
CA PRO A 104 -2.99 15.89 5.54
C PRO A 104 -2.21 16.85 4.65
N SER A 105 -2.94 17.70 3.92
CA SER A 105 -2.36 18.83 3.20
C SER A 105 -1.77 19.86 4.17
N PRO A 106 -0.83 20.72 3.73
CA PRO A 106 -0.30 21.80 4.57
C PRO A 106 -1.37 22.71 5.18
N ILE A 107 -2.43 23.02 4.42
CA ILE A 107 -3.57 23.83 4.89
C ILE A 107 -4.26 23.19 6.11
N THR A 108 -4.40 21.86 6.11
CA THR A 108 -4.96 21.13 7.26
C THR A 108 -3.94 20.98 8.38
N ALA A 109 -2.70 20.65 8.02
CA ALA A 109 -1.63 20.35 8.96
C ALA A 109 -1.18 21.57 9.76
N GLN A 110 -1.01 22.72 9.12
CA GLN A 110 -0.46 23.91 9.77
C GLN A 110 -1.37 24.44 10.89
N LYS A 111 -2.69 24.24 10.80
CA LYS A 111 -3.66 24.62 11.83
C LYS A 111 -3.35 24.07 13.22
N TYR A 112 -2.96 22.80 13.30
CA TYR A 112 -2.62 22.15 14.58
C TYR A 112 -1.10 22.08 14.83
N ARG A 113 -0.27 22.41 13.83
CA ARG A 113 1.19 22.42 13.97
C ARG A 113 1.76 23.79 14.34
N VAL A 114 1.03 24.89 14.10
CA VAL A 114 1.50 26.25 14.38
C VAL A 114 2.02 26.41 15.81
N GLU A 115 1.33 25.85 16.81
CA GLU A 115 1.73 25.92 18.22
C GLU A 115 3.08 25.25 18.51
N THR A 116 3.47 24.28 17.68
CA THR A 116 4.78 23.60 17.79
C THR A 116 5.84 24.25 16.91
N LEU A 117 5.44 24.91 15.82
CA LEU A 117 6.35 25.48 14.82
C LEU A 117 6.75 26.93 15.14
N TYR A 118 5.95 27.65 15.93
CA TYR A 118 6.10 29.07 16.19
C TYR A 118 6.13 29.36 17.69
N GLU A 119 7.16 30.07 18.15
CA GLU A 119 7.37 30.39 19.58
C GLU A 119 6.79 31.76 19.99
N GLY A 120 6.29 32.55 19.04
CA GLY A 120 5.70 33.86 19.30
C GLY A 120 4.23 33.79 19.76
N PRO A 121 3.59 34.96 19.96
CA PRO A 121 2.17 35.03 20.29
C PRO A 121 1.28 34.40 19.21
N MET A 122 0.32 33.54 19.61
CA MET A 122 -0.57 32.84 18.66
C MET A 122 -1.62 33.75 18.01
N ASP A 123 -1.74 34.99 18.47
CA ASP A 123 -2.65 36.02 17.97
C ASP A 123 -1.97 37.03 17.02
N ASP A 124 -0.68 36.89 16.75
CA ASP A 124 0.02 37.76 15.79
C ASP A 124 -0.15 37.33 14.33
N GLU A 125 0.20 38.23 13.41
CA GLU A 125 0.01 38.03 11.98
C GLU A 125 0.83 36.85 11.42
N ALA A 126 1.98 36.52 12.02
CA ALA A 126 2.83 35.42 11.58
C ALA A 126 2.25 34.07 12.00
N ALA A 127 1.78 33.95 13.24
CA ALA A 127 1.08 32.77 13.74
C ALA A 127 -0.22 32.53 12.96
N LEU A 128 -1.01 33.58 12.70
CA LEU A 128 -2.22 33.48 11.88
C LEU A 128 -1.90 33.05 10.44
N GLY A 129 -0.86 33.63 9.83
CA GLY A 129 -0.41 33.27 8.49
C GLY A 129 0.05 31.81 8.37
N ILE A 130 0.81 31.31 9.35
CA ILE A 130 1.18 29.88 9.43
C ILE A 130 -0.08 29.04 9.64
N ARG A 131 -0.91 29.34 10.66
CA ARG A 131 -2.10 28.52 10.97
C ARG A 131 -3.01 28.33 9.75
N ASP A 132 -3.23 29.40 9.00
CA ASP A 132 -4.16 29.41 7.87
C ASP A 132 -3.49 29.05 6.53
N CYS A 133 -2.17 28.85 6.52
CA CYS A 133 -1.36 28.58 5.33
C CYS A 133 -1.59 29.64 4.23
N ASP A 134 -1.64 30.92 4.63
CA ASP A 134 -2.02 32.03 3.74
C ASP A 134 -0.84 32.49 2.87
N PRO A 135 -0.92 32.37 1.52
CA PRO A 135 0.13 32.85 0.62
C PRO A 135 0.28 34.38 0.59
N ASN A 136 -0.70 35.13 1.11
CA ASN A 136 -0.64 36.59 1.19
C ASN A 136 -0.21 37.11 2.58
N GLY A 137 0.05 36.20 3.53
CA GLY A 137 0.52 36.53 4.87
C GLY A 137 2.03 36.87 4.91
N PRO A 138 2.58 37.11 6.11
CA PRO A 138 4.00 37.35 6.30
C PRO A 138 4.87 36.18 5.81
N LEU A 139 6.05 36.48 5.24
CA LEU A 139 7.00 35.46 4.80
C LEU A 139 7.57 34.70 6.01
N MET A 140 7.28 33.40 6.08
CA MET A 140 7.79 32.48 7.11
C MET A 140 8.57 31.33 6.46
N LEU A 141 9.82 31.13 6.88
CA LEU A 141 10.71 30.07 6.39
C LEU A 141 11.43 29.39 7.56
N TYR A 142 11.52 28.07 7.51
CA TYR A 142 12.35 27.28 8.43
C TYR A 142 13.47 26.58 7.65
N VAL A 143 14.71 26.89 7.99
CA VAL A 143 15.89 26.24 7.40
C VAL A 143 16.20 24.98 8.22
N SER A 144 15.95 23.80 7.64
CA SER A 144 16.11 22.53 8.36
C SER A 144 17.53 21.99 8.37
N GLN A 145 18.27 22.15 7.26
CA GLN A 145 19.63 21.64 7.09
C GLN A 145 20.32 22.44 5.99
N ASP A 146 21.61 22.76 6.19
CA ASP A 146 22.46 23.30 5.13
C ASP A 146 23.05 22.15 4.29
N GLY A 147 23.02 22.32 2.97
CA GLY A 147 23.36 21.30 1.98
C GLY A 147 24.86 21.11 1.74
N THR A 148 25.72 21.47 2.69
CA THR A 148 27.17 21.26 2.55
C THR A 148 27.49 19.77 2.66
N ASP A 149 27.42 19.08 1.52
CA ASP A 149 27.88 17.71 1.30
C ASP A 149 29.41 17.68 1.54
N HIS A 150 29.82 17.36 2.78
CA HIS A 150 31.19 16.98 3.09
C HIS A 150 31.40 15.52 2.68
N ARG A 151 31.55 15.28 1.39
CA ARG A 151 32.16 14.05 0.87
C ARG A 151 33.57 14.31 0.41
#